data_AF-A0A2R6EKR5-F1
#
_entry.id   AF-A0A2R6EKR5-F1
#
_cell.length_a   1.000
_cell.length_b   1.000
_cell.length_c   1.000
_cell.angle_alpha   90.00
_cell.angle_beta   90.00
_cell.angle_gamma   90.00
#
_symmetry.space_group_name_H-M   'P 1'
#
loop_
_entity.id
_entity.type
_entity.pdbx_description
1 polymer ?
#
loop_
_entity_poly.entity_id
_entity_poly.type
_entity_poly.pdbx_seq_one_letter_code
_entity_poly.pdbx_strand_id
1 'polypeptide(L)'
;MADEQPETEGGRSDADEHSVTPEELSDRIRRGEPVHLLDLRDREEFEAWRIEGERVDASQLSYAEFAAAKARDEVADLAADLDLDEPVIAVCPRGEVSATAARLLREAGVDARNLAGGMEAWARVYVARELPASATGADEATVLQYDRPASGCFAYLVVSGDEAAVIDPLRAFADRYPDDAAERGADLTHAIDTHVHADHLSGVRTVACETDAEPVVPAGAEDRGLAFDARMLADGDELDVGDVTLRAHRAPGHTSELTVFRLADALFSGDALFVDSFGRPDLETGGSGARDLAETVYDTLTDDLFGLPDETLVAPGHRRPDANPNSELNDAYAARLVTVRERLGLPDDREAFVERVLDSLPPRPANYEAIVPANLGRESIDDAAAFEIELGPNNCAVGDD
;
A
#
# COMPACT_ATOMS: atom_id res chain seq x y z
N MET A 1 -30.22 42.98 27.25
CA MET A 1 -30.87 42.33 26.10
C MET A 1 -29.77 41.56 25.43
N ALA A 2 -29.65 40.30 25.80
CA ALA A 2 -28.73 39.37 25.17
C ALA A 2 -29.43 38.89 23.89
N ASP A 3 -28.72 38.96 22.77
CA ASP A 3 -29.17 38.49 21.47
C ASP A 3 -28.56 37.10 21.30
N GLU A 4 -29.37 36.07 21.53
CA GLU A 4 -29.02 34.66 21.28
C GLU A 4 -29.04 34.45 19.75
N GLN A 5 -27.88 34.15 19.17
CA GLN A 5 -27.80 33.62 17.82
C GLN A 5 -28.14 32.11 17.87
N PRO A 6 -28.96 31.58 16.94
CA PRO A 6 -29.28 30.17 16.93
C PRO A 6 -28.10 29.38 16.38
N GLU A 7 -27.69 28.35 17.12
CA GLU A 7 -26.79 27.31 16.64
C GLU A 7 -27.44 26.59 15.47
N THR A 8 -26.81 26.63 14.31
CA THR A 8 -27.19 25.81 13.16
C THR A 8 -26.67 24.40 13.39
N GLU A 9 -27.52 23.51 13.90
CA GLU A 9 -27.33 22.07 13.79
C GLU A 9 -27.22 21.71 12.30
N GLY A 10 -26.02 21.36 11.85
CA GLY A 10 -25.79 20.82 10.52
C GLY A 10 -26.43 19.43 10.41
N GLY A 11 -27.64 19.37 9.87
CA GLY A 11 -28.29 18.10 9.55
C GLY A 11 -27.44 17.31 8.55
N ARG A 12 -26.92 16.15 8.96
CA ARG A 12 -26.41 15.13 8.05
C ARG A 12 -27.52 14.78 7.06
N SER A 13 -27.19 14.73 5.77
CA SER A 13 -28.17 14.35 4.75
C SER A 13 -28.60 12.89 4.95
N ASP A 14 -29.79 12.52 4.50
CA ASP A 14 -30.31 11.14 4.52
C ASP A 14 -29.39 10.14 3.76
N ALA A 15 -28.54 10.65 2.86
CA ALA A 15 -27.52 9.88 2.16
C ALA A 15 -26.31 9.54 3.04
N ASP A 16 -26.06 10.31 4.09
CA ASP A 16 -24.89 10.21 4.98
C ASP A 16 -25.12 9.22 6.13
N GLU A 17 -26.38 8.99 6.55
CA GLU A 17 -26.74 8.05 7.62
C GLU A 17 -26.64 6.58 7.18
N HIS A 18 -26.78 6.32 5.87
CA HIS A 18 -26.79 4.96 5.30
C HIS A 18 -25.56 4.65 4.43
N SER A 19 -24.48 5.38 4.66
CA SER A 19 -23.19 5.18 4.02
C SER A 19 -22.11 4.78 5.02
N VAL A 20 -21.07 4.13 4.50
CA VAL A 20 -19.80 3.88 5.20
C VAL A 20 -18.74 4.61 4.41
N THR A 21 -17.90 5.39 5.09
CA THR A 21 -16.76 6.04 4.45
C THR A 21 -15.65 5.01 4.15
N PRO A 22 -14.81 5.25 3.14
CA PRO A 22 -13.65 4.39 2.88
C PRO A 22 -12.71 4.22 4.07
N GLU A 23 -12.51 5.26 4.87
CA GLU A 23 -11.70 5.24 6.09
C GLU A 23 -12.33 4.35 7.17
N GLU A 24 -13.64 4.48 7.40
CA GLU A 24 -14.35 3.59 8.32
C GLU A 24 -14.29 2.13 7.87
N LEU A 25 -14.41 1.87 6.56
CA LEU A 25 -14.27 0.52 6.00
C LEU A 25 -12.86 -0.02 6.23
N SER A 26 -11.84 0.77 5.93
CA SER A 26 -10.43 0.40 6.16
C SER A 26 -10.18 0.06 7.62
N ASP A 27 -10.70 0.86 8.55
CA ASP A 27 -10.57 0.61 9.99
C ASP A 27 -11.30 -0.64 10.46
N ARG A 28 -12.42 -1.04 9.84
CA ARG A 28 -13.11 -2.30 10.15
C ARG A 28 -12.27 -3.49 9.70
N ILE A 29 -11.79 -3.47 8.46
CA ILE A 29 -10.95 -4.53 7.88
C ILE A 29 -9.71 -4.73 8.74
N ARG A 30 -9.02 -3.63 9.07
CA ARG A 30 -7.80 -3.65 9.90
C ARG A 30 -8.03 -4.20 11.30
N ARG A 31 -9.19 -3.97 11.90
CA ARG A 31 -9.55 -4.51 13.23
C ARG A 31 -10.00 -5.98 13.18
N GLY A 32 -10.00 -6.61 12.01
CA GLY A 32 -10.51 -7.97 11.84
C GLY A 32 -12.02 -8.05 12.09
N GLU A 33 -12.76 -6.97 11.86
CA GLU A 33 -14.23 -7.04 11.91
C GLU A 33 -14.74 -7.79 10.67
N PRO A 34 -15.79 -8.62 10.77
CA PRO A 34 -16.45 -9.19 9.60
C PRO A 34 -16.95 -8.06 8.69
N VAL A 35 -16.63 -8.15 7.40
CA VAL A 35 -17.06 -7.19 6.38
C VAL A 35 -17.68 -7.98 5.23
N HIS A 36 -18.92 -7.66 4.89
CA HIS A 36 -19.65 -8.27 3.78
C HIS A 36 -19.87 -7.23 2.70
N LEU A 37 -19.36 -7.50 1.49
CA LEU A 37 -19.41 -6.59 0.35
C LEU A 37 -20.27 -7.15 -0.77
N LEU A 38 -21.08 -6.30 -1.37
CA LEU A 38 -21.76 -6.57 -2.64
C LEU A 38 -21.21 -5.63 -3.72
N ASP A 39 -20.35 -6.15 -4.57
CA ASP A 39 -19.76 -5.39 -5.67
C ASP A 39 -20.64 -5.43 -6.93
N LEU A 40 -21.04 -4.25 -7.39
CA LEU A 40 -21.92 -4.05 -8.54
C LEU A 40 -21.20 -3.77 -9.86
N ARG A 41 -19.87 -3.72 -9.84
CA ARG A 41 -19.04 -3.61 -11.04
C ARG A 41 -19.14 -4.88 -11.87
N ASP A 42 -18.69 -4.84 -13.12
CA ASP A 42 -18.66 -6.05 -13.94
C ASP A 42 -17.63 -7.06 -13.41
N ARG A 43 -17.80 -8.34 -13.78
CA ARG A 43 -16.97 -9.45 -13.27
C ARG A 43 -15.47 -9.21 -13.49
N GLU A 44 -15.12 -8.67 -14.66
CA GLU A 44 -13.74 -8.36 -15.02
C GLU A 44 -13.12 -7.31 -14.09
N GLU A 45 -13.86 -6.23 -13.76
CA GLU A 45 -13.40 -5.20 -12.83
C GLU A 45 -13.24 -5.74 -11.40
N PHE A 46 -14.17 -6.59 -10.97
CA PHE A 46 -14.12 -7.23 -9.65
C PHE A 46 -12.96 -8.22 -9.50
N GLU A 47 -12.73 -9.05 -10.51
CA GLU A 47 -11.62 -10.02 -10.51
C GLU A 47 -10.27 -9.33 -10.64
N ALA A 48 -10.19 -8.22 -11.39
CA ALA A 48 -8.97 -7.44 -11.53
C ALA A 48 -8.59 -6.70 -10.24
N TRP A 49 -9.56 -6.16 -9.50
CA TRP A 49 -9.32 -5.41 -8.29
C TRP A 49 -10.57 -5.37 -7.41
N ARG A 50 -10.51 -5.92 -6.21
CA ARG A 50 -11.58 -5.86 -5.21
C ARG A 50 -11.01 -5.51 -3.84
N ILE A 51 -11.88 -5.13 -2.92
CA ILE A 51 -11.51 -4.92 -1.52
C ILE A 51 -11.32 -6.30 -0.88
N GLU A 52 -10.16 -6.53 -0.28
CA GLU A 52 -9.76 -7.80 0.32
C GLU A 52 -9.28 -7.60 1.76
N GLY A 53 -9.26 -8.69 2.52
CA GLY A 53 -8.79 -8.74 3.90
C GLY A 53 -9.17 -10.08 4.54
N GLU A 54 -8.54 -10.43 5.66
CA GLU A 54 -8.70 -11.74 6.31
C GLU A 54 -10.17 -12.14 6.55
N ARG A 55 -11.02 -11.15 6.89
CA ARG A 55 -12.43 -11.34 7.24
C ARG A 55 -13.39 -10.57 6.34
N VAL A 56 -12.93 -10.29 5.11
CA VAL A 56 -13.74 -9.68 4.06
C VAL A 56 -14.34 -10.78 3.20
N ASP A 57 -15.66 -10.84 3.17
CA ASP A 57 -16.40 -11.65 2.20
C ASP A 57 -17.01 -10.74 1.13
N ALA A 58 -16.65 -10.97 -0.12
CA ALA A 58 -17.03 -10.11 -1.24
C ALA A 58 -17.76 -10.91 -2.32
N SER A 59 -19.03 -10.59 -2.51
CA SER A 59 -19.87 -11.13 -3.57
C SER A 59 -19.98 -10.15 -4.74
N GLN A 60 -19.98 -10.65 -5.97
CA GLN A 60 -20.14 -9.83 -7.18
C GLN A 60 -21.47 -10.14 -7.87
N LEU A 61 -22.19 -9.06 -8.21
CA LEU A 61 -23.41 -9.08 -9.02
C LEU A 61 -23.44 -7.82 -9.89
N SER A 62 -23.42 -7.95 -11.22
CA SER A 62 -23.37 -6.75 -12.06
C SER A 62 -24.60 -5.85 -11.86
N TYR A 63 -24.43 -4.54 -12.06
CA TYR A 63 -25.57 -3.62 -12.02
C TYR A 63 -26.67 -4.01 -13.02
N ALA A 64 -26.31 -4.58 -14.17
CA ALA A 64 -27.29 -5.03 -15.16
C ALA A 64 -28.19 -6.14 -14.61
N GLU A 65 -27.62 -7.10 -13.88
CA GLU A 65 -28.37 -8.16 -13.20
C GLU A 65 -29.25 -7.59 -12.08
N PHE A 66 -28.69 -6.70 -11.26
CA PHE A 66 -29.43 -6.03 -10.20
C PHE A 66 -30.62 -5.20 -10.74
N ALA A 67 -30.39 -4.45 -11.81
CA ALA A 67 -31.43 -3.68 -12.49
C ALA A 67 -32.52 -4.56 -13.11
N ALA A 68 -32.15 -5.75 -13.59
CA ALA A 68 -33.11 -6.73 -14.12
C ALA A 68 -33.99 -7.32 -13.00
N ALA A 69 -33.42 -7.64 -11.83
CA ALA A 69 -34.19 -8.08 -10.66
C ALA A 69 -35.15 -6.98 -10.19
N LYS A 70 -34.68 -5.73 -10.13
CA LYS A 70 -35.53 -4.56 -9.84
C LYS A 70 -36.70 -4.43 -10.82
N ALA A 71 -36.45 -4.59 -12.12
CA ALA A 71 -37.49 -4.47 -13.14
C ALA A 71 -38.58 -5.57 -13.03
N ARG A 72 -38.26 -6.69 -12.37
CA ARG A 72 -39.17 -7.80 -12.10
C ARG A 72 -39.79 -7.78 -10.70
N ASP A 73 -39.43 -6.81 -9.86
CA ASP A 73 -39.81 -6.74 -8.44
C ASP A 73 -39.24 -7.92 -7.61
N GLU A 74 -38.08 -8.44 -8.00
CA GLU A 74 -37.42 -9.66 -7.46
C GLU A 74 -36.18 -9.32 -6.62
N VAL A 75 -36.05 -8.10 -6.09
CA VAL A 75 -34.85 -7.70 -5.30
C VAL A 75 -34.72 -8.49 -4.00
N ALA A 76 -35.84 -8.83 -3.36
CA ALA A 76 -35.85 -9.65 -2.16
C ALA A 76 -35.40 -11.09 -2.43
N ASP A 77 -35.86 -11.67 -3.54
CA ASP A 77 -35.46 -13.02 -3.97
C ASP A 77 -33.97 -13.06 -4.33
N LEU A 78 -33.48 -12.04 -5.06
CA LEU A 78 -32.07 -11.86 -5.37
C LEU A 78 -31.20 -11.78 -4.11
N ALA A 79 -31.62 -11.03 -3.10
CA ALA A 79 -30.88 -10.91 -1.85
C ALA A 79 -30.83 -12.24 -1.09
N ALA A 80 -31.93 -13.01 -1.09
CA ALA A 80 -31.99 -14.34 -0.49
C ALA A 80 -31.13 -15.36 -1.25
N ASP A 81 -31.09 -15.29 -2.58
CA ASP A 81 -30.28 -16.18 -3.42
C ASP A 81 -28.77 -15.94 -3.26
N LEU A 82 -28.38 -14.70 -2.94
CA LEU A 82 -26.97 -14.34 -2.69
C LEU A 82 -26.50 -14.69 -1.27
N ASP A 83 -27.40 -15.09 -0.36
CA ASP A 83 -27.08 -15.45 1.03
C ASP A 83 -26.20 -14.39 1.73
N LEU A 84 -26.54 -13.10 1.53
CA LEU A 84 -25.73 -11.99 2.04
C LEU A 84 -25.82 -11.89 3.56
N ASP A 85 -24.67 -11.95 4.23
CA ASP A 85 -24.56 -11.65 5.65
C ASP A 85 -24.74 -10.13 5.89
N GLU A 86 -25.57 -9.79 6.88
CA GLU A 86 -25.94 -8.42 7.22
C GLU A 86 -25.11 -7.85 8.39
N PRO A 87 -24.67 -6.57 8.36
CA PRO A 87 -24.92 -5.58 7.31
C PRO A 87 -24.02 -5.75 6.07
N VAL A 88 -24.60 -5.60 4.89
CA VAL A 88 -23.87 -5.62 3.61
C VAL A 88 -23.49 -4.21 3.14
N ILE A 89 -22.28 -4.03 2.61
CA ILE A 89 -21.83 -2.78 2.02
C ILE A 89 -21.81 -2.94 0.49
N ALA A 90 -22.71 -2.23 -0.18
CA ALA A 90 -22.75 -2.17 -1.64
C ALA A 90 -21.64 -1.26 -2.19
N VAL A 91 -20.97 -1.72 -3.24
CA VAL A 91 -19.83 -1.06 -3.87
C VAL A 91 -20.06 -0.93 -5.38
N CYS A 92 -19.66 0.20 -5.95
CA CYS A 92 -19.53 0.41 -7.39
C CYS A 92 -18.36 1.38 -7.63
N PRO A 93 -18.04 1.80 -8.87
CA PRO A 93 -16.88 2.66 -9.11
C PRO A 93 -16.90 3.99 -8.32
N ARG A 94 -18.05 4.70 -8.33
CA ARG A 94 -18.21 6.06 -7.78
C ARG A 94 -19.21 6.18 -6.61
N GLY A 95 -19.75 5.08 -6.12
CA GLY A 95 -20.76 5.08 -5.05
C GLY A 95 -22.20 5.45 -5.48
N GLU A 96 -22.43 5.95 -6.69
CA GLU A 96 -23.75 6.40 -7.16
C GLU A 96 -24.75 5.24 -7.37
N VAL A 97 -24.28 4.19 -8.05
CA VAL A 97 -25.10 3.01 -8.36
C VAL A 97 -25.32 2.17 -7.12
N SER A 98 -24.27 1.96 -6.32
CA SER A 98 -24.35 1.25 -5.04
C SER A 98 -25.24 1.96 -4.02
N ALA A 99 -25.31 3.30 -4.02
CA ALA A 99 -26.28 4.02 -3.19
C ALA A 99 -27.73 3.66 -3.55
N THR A 100 -28.02 3.57 -4.85
CA THR A 100 -29.35 3.16 -5.32
C THR A 100 -29.66 1.72 -4.95
N ALA A 101 -28.70 0.81 -5.13
CA ALA A 101 -28.85 -0.60 -4.80
C ALA A 101 -29.03 -0.83 -3.29
N ALA A 102 -28.20 -0.20 -2.45
CA ALA A 102 -28.31 -0.27 -1.00
C ALA A 102 -29.68 0.21 -0.50
N ARG A 103 -30.23 1.29 -1.08
CA ARG A 103 -31.59 1.73 -0.77
C ARG A 103 -32.64 0.68 -1.13
N LEU A 104 -32.54 0.05 -2.30
CA LEU A 104 -33.49 -0.97 -2.75
C LEU A 104 -33.41 -2.26 -1.91
N LEU A 105 -32.20 -2.65 -1.49
CA LEU A 105 -31.99 -3.75 -0.54
C LEU A 105 -32.63 -3.45 0.81
N ARG A 106 -32.49 -2.22 1.33
CA ARG A 106 -33.18 -1.79 2.56
C ARG A 106 -34.70 -1.81 2.42
N GLU A 107 -35.23 -1.39 1.27
CA GLU A 107 -36.68 -1.47 0.98
C GLU A 107 -37.17 -2.93 0.93
N ALA A 108 -36.29 -3.88 0.58
CA ALA A 108 -36.53 -5.32 0.61
C ALA A 108 -36.28 -5.96 1.99
N GLY A 109 -35.82 -5.20 2.99
CA GLY A 109 -35.63 -5.66 4.37
C GLY A 109 -34.21 -6.08 4.75
N VAL A 110 -33.22 -5.87 3.88
CA VAL A 110 -31.80 -6.18 4.13
C VAL A 110 -31.08 -4.97 4.72
N ASP A 111 -30.31 -5.11 5.80
CA ASP A 111 -29.41 -4.05 6.29
C ASP A 111 -28.25 -3.82 5.31
N ALA A 112 -28.47 -2.90 4.37
CA ALA A 112 -27.50 -2.55 3.34
C ALA A 112 -27.02 -1.10 3.46
N ARG A 113 -25.73 -0.87 3.27
CA ARG A 113 -25.07 0.44 3.27
C ARG A 113 -24.35 0.69 1.96
N ASN A 114 -24.09 1.95 1.64
CA ASN A 114 -23.30 2.33 0.48
C ASN A 114 -21.87 2.70 0.86
N LEU A 115 -20.87 2.19 0.14
CA LEU A 115 -19.52 2.74 0.23
C LEU A 115 -19.51 4.14 -0.41
N ALA A 116 -19.33 5.17 0.41
CA ALA A 116 -19.33 6.55 -0.04
C ALA A 116 -18.19 6.78 -1.04
N GLY A 117 -18.51 7.30 -2.23
CA GLY A 117 -17.55 7.51 -3.32
C GLY A 117 -17.02 6.24 -4.00
N GLY A 118 -17.45 5.05 -3.58
CA GLY A 118 -17.12 3.79 -4.24
C GLY A 118 -15.63 3.43 -4.22
N MET A 119 -15.21 2.65 -5.22
CA MET A 119 -13.82 2.22 -5.37
C MET A 119 -12.85 3.38 -5.65
N GLU A 120 -13.29 4.46 -6.31
CA GLU A 120 -12.45 5.65 -6.51
C GLU A 120 -12.07 6.32 -5.18
N ALA A 121 -13.00 6.40 -4.23
CA ALA A 121 -12.72 6.93 -2.90
C ALA A 121 -11.92 5.93 -2.05
N TRP A 122 -12.16 4.62 -2.19
CA TRP A 122 -11.31 3.57 -1.60
C TRP A 122 -9.84 3.68 -2.04
N ALA A 123 -9.58 3.95 -3.31
CA ALA A 123 -8.22 4.14 -3.85
C ALA A 123 -7.44 5.29 -3.18
N ARG A 124 -8.16 6.24 -2.56
CA ARG A 124 -7.62 7.45 -1.93
C ARG A 124 -7.43 7.33 -0.43
N VAL A 125 -7.82 6.21 0.18
CA VAL A 125 -7.54 5.98 1.60
C VAL A 125 -6.03 5.90 1.80
N TYR A 126 -5.53 6.78 2.66
CA TYR A 126 -4.11 6.84 3.00
C TYR A 126 -3.99 7.18 4.47
N VAL A 127 -3.40 6.28 5.25
CA VAL A 127 -3.40 6.37 6.72
C VAL A 127 -1.97 6.42 7.22
N ALA A 128 -1.61 7.49 7.94
CA ALA A 128 -0.32 7.63 8.59
C ALA A 128 -0.39 7.13 10.04
N ARG A 129 0.59 6.34 10.46
CA ARG A 129 0.74 5.83 11.83
C ARG A 129 2.17 6.01 12.29
N GLU A 130 2.35 6.49 13.52
CA GLU A 130 3.68 6.65 14.09
C GLU A 130 4.20 5.31 14.61
N LEU A 131 5.38 4.91 14.13
CA LEU A 131 6.13 3.80 14.71
C LEU A 131 6.73 4.25 16.05
N PRO A 132 6.51 3.51 17.15
CA PRO A 132 7.05 3.89 18.45
C PRO A 132 8.57 4.07 18.41
N ALA A 133 9.10 5.14 19.01
CA ALA A 133 10.54 5.36 19.11
C ALA A 133 11.28 4.19 19.79
N SER A 134 10.65 3.53 20.76
CA SER A 134 11.19 2.31 21.40
C SER A 134 11.28 1.11 20.45
N ALA A 135 10.53 1.11 19.35
CA ALA A 135 10.59 0.10 18.32
C ALA A 135 11.66 0.42 17.28
N THR A 136 11.75 1.67 16.82
CA THR A 136 12.75 2.10 15.84
C THR A 136 14.15 2.25 16.43
N GLY A 137 14.25 2.45 17.74
CA GLY A 137 15.52 2.76 18.43
C GLY A 137 16.04 4.17 18.15
N ALA A 138 15.25 5.01 17.47
CA ALA A 138 15.63 6.36 17.06
C ALA A 138 14.94 7.41 17.94
N ASP A 139 15.47 7.66 19.14
CA ASP A 139 14.90 8.60 20.12
C ASP A 139 14.87 10.06 19.61
N GLU A 140 15.71 10.39 18.63
CA GLU A 140 15.85 11.72 18.03
C GLU A 140 15.04 11.87 16.73
N ALA A 141 14.19 10.90 16.39
CA ALA A 141 13.34 10.95 15.20
C ALA A 141 11.90 10.48 15.45
N THR A 142 10.96 11.10 14.73
CA THR A 142 9.60 10.61 14.55
C THR A 142 9.54 9.86 13.22
N VAL A 143 8.99 8.64 13.22
CA VAL A 143 8.83 7.83 12.00
C VAL A 143 7.36 7.53 11.77
N LEU A 144 6.81 8.01 10.66
CA LEU A 144 5.45 7.67 10.22
C LEU A 144 5.52 6.57 9.16
N GLN A 145 4.71 5.52 9.32
CA GLN A 145 4.35 4.61 8.23
C GLN A 145 3.04 5.07 7.64
N TYR A 146 3.03 5.35 6.34
CA TYR A 146 1.81 5.56 5.58
C TYR A 146 1.38 4.25 4.95
N ASP A 147 0.11 3.90 5.07
CA ASP A 147 -0.53 2.71 4.50
C ASP A 147 -1.58 3.16 3.49
N ARG A 148 -1.48 2.66 2.25
CA ARG A 148 -2.55 2.77 1.23
C ARG A 148 -3.31 1.44 1.18
N PRO A 149 -4.44 1.27 1.88
CA PRO A 149 -5.11 -0.01 2.00
C PRO A 149 -5.58 -0.61 0.68
N ALA A 150 -5.85 0.25 -0.31
CA ALA A 150 -6.29 -0.12 -1.64
C ALA A 150 -5.25 -0.91 -2.45
N SER A 151 -3.97 -0.66 -2.22
CA SER A 151 -2.86 -1.32 -2.93
C SER A 151 -1.95 -2.12 -2.00
N GLY A 152 -1.96 -1.84 -0.70
CA GLY A 152 -1.05 -2.44 0.27
C GLY A 152 0.36 -1.81 0.27
N CYS A 153 0.55 -0.67 -0.40
CA CYS A 153 1.82 0.06 -0.41
C CYS A 153 2.04 0.81 0.90
N PHE A 154 3.31 0.89 1.29
CA PHE A 154 3.79 1.74 2.36
C PHE A 154 4.74 2.82 1.84
N ALA A 155 4.70 3.97 2.52
CA ALA A 155 5.76 4.97 2.47
C ALA A 155 6.16 5.31 3.91
N TYR A 156 7.31 5.94 4.09
CA TYR A 156 7.77 6.34 5.42
C TYR A 156 8.22 7.80 5.44
N LEU A 157 7.78 8.56 6.45
CA LEU A 157 8.34 9.89 6.73
C LEU A 157 9.20 9.80 8.00
N VAL A 158 10.47 10.15 7.89
CA VAL A 158 11.40 10.30 9.00
C VAL A 158 11.58 11.79 9.27
N VAL A 159 11.27 12.25 10.48
CA VAL A 159 11.42 13.65 10.90
C VAL A 159 12.39 13.72 12.06
N SER A 160 13.43 14.55 11.97
CA SER A 160 14.40 14.79 13.04
C SER A 160 14.87 16.23 13.00
N GLY A 161 14.85 16.92 14.14
CA GLY A 161 15.14 18.35 14.20
C GLY A 161 14.18 19.16 13.32
N ASP A 162 14.75 19.94 12.41
CA ASP A 162 14.05 20.75 11.40
C ASP A 162 14.09 20.13 9.99
N GLU A 163 14.49 18.86 9.86
CA GLU A 163 14.58 18.17 8.57
C GLU A 163 13.73 16.89 8.53
N ALA A 164 13.29 16.53 7.33
CA ALA A 164 12.57 15.30 7.07
C ALA A 164 12.98 14.61 5.77
N ALA A 165 12.85 13.30 5.73
CA ALA A 165 13.00 12.48 4.54
C ALA A 165 11.78 11.59 4.34
N VAL A 166 11.29 11.49 3.10
CA VAL A 166 10.26 10.52 2.71
C VAL A 166 10.88 9.38 1.93
N ILE A 167 10.56 8.13 2.28
CA ILE A 167 11.00 6.90 1.63
C ILE A 167 9.79 6.27 0.94
N ASP A 168 9.97 5.90 -0.33
CA ASP A 168 8.97 5.37 -1.26
C ASP A 168 7.69 6.23 -1.32
N PRO A 169 7.77 7.56 -1.55
CA PRO A 169 6.59 8.39 -1.66
C PRO A 169 5.71 7.95 -2.84
N LEU A 170 4.39 7.88 -2.64
CA LEU A 170 3.44 7.62 -3.72
C LEU A 170 3.05 8.95 -4.39
N ARG A 171 3.10 9.00 -5.72
CA ARG A 171 2.76 10.21 -6.48
C ARG A 171 1.36 10.74 -6.17
N ALA A 172 0.39 9.85 -5.98
CA ALA A 172 -1.00 10.21 -5.69
C ALA A 172 -1.20 10.99 -4.37
N PHE A 173 -0.19 11.00 -3.49
CA PHE A 173 -0.24 11.65 -2.17
C PHE A 173 0.99 12.53 -1.91
N ALA A 174 1.66 12.98 -2.97
CA ALA A 174 2.91 13.74 -2.88
C ALA A 174 2.79 15.00 -2.02
N ASP A 175 1.64 15.66 -2.06
CA ASP A 175 1.32 16.88 -1.30
C ASP A 175 1.24 16.65 0.21
N ARG A 176 0.94 15.43 0.66
CA ARG A 176 0.76 15.13 2.08
C ARG A 176 2.07 15.12 2.86
N TYR A 177 3.16 14.66 2.24
CA TYR A 177 4.45 14.51 2.92
C TYR A 177 5.03 15.85 3.42
N PRO A 178 5.09 16.93 2.61
CA PRO A 178 5.52 18.23 3.12
C PRO A 178 4.59 18.81 4.18
N ASP A 179 3.28 18.63 4.04
CA ASP A 179 2.31 19.10 5.03
C ASP A 179 2.55 18.41 6.39
N ASP A 180 2.68 17.07 6.39
CA ASP A 180 2.94 16.29 7.61
C ASP A 180 4.31 16.60 8.24
N ALA A 181 5.33 16.92 7.42
CA ALA A 181 6.64 17.39 7.90
C ALA A 181 6.55 18.78 8.54
N ALA A 182 5.87 19.72 7.88
CA ALA A 182 5.69 21.08 8.36
C ALA A 182 4.86 21.15 9.65
N GLU A 183 3.85 20.28 9.79
CA GLU A 183 3.09 20.11 11.05
C GLU A 183 3.99 19.69 12.23
N ARG A 184 5.12 19.04 11.93
CA ARG A 184 6.14 18.62 12.91
C ARG A 184 7.31 19.60 13.02
N GLY A 185 7.23 20.73 12.32
CA GLY A 185 8.25 21.79 12.38
C GLY A 185 9.51 21.48 11.57
N ALA A 186 9.41 20.62 10.56
CA ALA A 186 10.53 20.24 9.70
C ALA A 186 10.25 20.52 8.21
N ASP A 187 11.31 20.77 7.47
CA ASP A 187 11.29 20.88 6.02
C ASP A 187 11.68 19.54 5.38
N LEU A 188 10.98 19.15 4.32
CA LEU A 188 11.28 17.91 3.60
C LEU A 188 12.51 18.10 2.72
N THR A 189 13.63 17.51 3.12
CA THR A 189 14.95 17.68 2.48
C THR A 189 15.29 16.57 1.50
N HIS A 190 14.70 15.39 1.65
CA HIS A 190 14.98 14.23 0.81
C HIS A 190 13.71 13.47 0.43
N ALA A 191 13.63 13.05 -0.84
CA ALA A 191 12.62 12.12 -1.33
C ALA A 191 13.33 10.91 -1.95
N ILE A 192 13.12 9.73 -1.40
CA ILE A 192 13.97 8.55 -1.60
C ILE A 192 13.12 7.41 -2.16
N ASP A 193 13.59 6.75 -3.22
CA ASP A 193 13.08 5.42 -3.60
C ASP A 193 14.05 4.32 -3.16
N THR A 194 13.53 3.20 -2.67
CA THR A 194 14.28 1.97 -2.38
C THR A 194 14.65 1.21 -3.64
N HIS A 195 13.82 1.30 -4.68
CA HIS A 195 14.00 0.67 -5.97
C HIS A 195 13.12 1.34 -7.04
N VAL A 196 13.33 1.01 -8.30
CA VAL A 196 12.41 1.45 -9.36
C VAL A 196 11.15 0.61 -9.31
N HIS A 197 10.11 1.16 -8.67
CA HIS A 197 8.80 0.55 -8.46
C HIS A 197 8.11 0.15 -9.77
N ALA A 198 7.33 -0.92 -9.72
CA ALA A 198 6.65 -1.51 -10.88
C ALA A 198 5.12 -1.54 -10.73
N ASP A 199 4.61 -1.12 -9.59
CA ASP A 199 3.23 -1.29 -9.12
C ASP A 199 2.55 0.05 -8.77
N HIS A 200 3.33 1.10 -8.50
CA HIS A 200 2.84 2.46 -8.30
C HIS A 200 3.79 3.49 -8.92
N LEU A 201 3.28 4.71 -9.12
CA LEU A 201 4.09 5.82 -9.59
C LEU A 201 4.82 6.45 -8.41
N SER A 202 6.14 6.50 -8.50
CA SER A 202 6.98 7.16 -7.51
C SER A 202 6.66 8.66 -7.45
N GLY A 203 6.49 9.14 -6.23
CA GLY A 203 6.31 10.53 -5.87
C GLY A 203 7.62 11.31 -5.78
N VAL A 204 8.80 10.67 -5.87
CA VAL A 204 10.10 11.30 -5.64
C VAL A 204 10.27 12.59 -6.46
N ARG A 205 9.93 12.53 -7.75
CA ARG A 205 10.03 13.68 -8.65
C ARG A 205 9.01 14.77 -8.36
N THR A 206 7.80 14.39 -7.96
CA THR A 206 6.73 15.34 -7.62
C THR A 206 7.07 16.07 -6.33
N VAL A 207 7.44 15.32 -5.29
CA VAL A 207 7.86 15.85 -3.99
C VAL A 207 9.07 16.78 -4.15
N ALA A 208 10.12 16.36 -4.85
CA ALA A 208 11.30 17.19 -5.10
C ALA A 208 10.97 18.50 -5.83
N CYS A 209 9.99 18.48 -6.75
CA CYS A 209 9.53 19.67 -7.47
C CYS A 209 8.73 20.63 -6.57
N GLU A 210 8.01 20.11 -5.56
CA GLU A 210 7.13 20.88 -4.69
C GLU A 210 7.83 21.46 -3.46
N THR A 211 8.92 20.83 -2.98
CA THR A 211 9.54 21.16 -1.69
C THR A 211 11.02 21.52 -1.76
N ASP A 212 11.62 21.53 -2.96
CA ASP A 212 13.08 21.61 -3.19
C ASP A 212 13.88 20.46 -2.53
N ALA A 213 13.22 19.36 -2.13
CA ALA A 213 13.88 18.16 -1.63
C ALA A 213 14.83 17.57 -2.68
N GLU A 214 15.95 16.99 -2.24
CA GLU A 214 16.84 16.23 -3.11
C GLU A 214 16.17 14.89 -3.49
N PRO A 215 15.95 14.59 -4.78
CA PRO A 215 15.52 13.27 -5.21
C PRO A 215 16.68 12.28 -5.07
N VAL A 216 16.43 11.15 -4.43
CA VAL A 216 17.43 10.13 -4.09
C VAL A 216 16.97 8.76 -4.61
N VAL A 217 17.87 8.04 -5.28
CA VAL A 217 17.60 6.70 -5.82
C VAL A 217 18.80 5.78 -5.62
N PRO A 218 18.64 4.45 -5.74
CA PRO A 218 19.76 3.53 -5.73
C PRO A 218 20.71 3.77 -6.91
N ALA A 219 22.02 3.60 -6.71
CA ALA A 219 23.00 3.80 -7.78
C ALA A 219 22.78 2.90 -9.00
N GLY A 220 22.26 1.68 -8.80
CA GLY A 220 21.93 0.77 -9.91
C GLY A 220 20.76 1.24 -10.79
N ALA A 221 20.01 2.27 -10.38
CA ALA A 221 18.98 2.86 -11.24
C ALA A 221 19.58 3.49 -12.51
N GLU A 222 20.85 3.90 -12.48
CA GLU A 222 21.58 4.37 -13.67
C GLU A 222 21.70 3.26 -14.73
N ASP A 223 22.01 2.02 -14.32
CA ASP A 223 22.09 0.87 -15.22
C ASP A 223 20.71 0.47 -15.78
N ARG A 224 19.65 0.75 -15.00
CA ARG A 224 18.25 0.65 -15.46
C ARG A 224 17.85 1.82 -16.35
N GLY A 225 18.73 2.81 -16.50
CA GLY A 225 18.70 3.98 -17.38
C GLY A 225 17.70 5.04 -16.96
N LEU A 226 17.84 5.45 -15.70
CA LEU A 226 17.34 6.70 -15.14
C LEU A 226 17.53 7.88 -16.10
N ALA A 227 16.49 8.70 -16.26
CA ALA A 227 16.42 9.81 -17.21
C ALA A 227 16.06 11.15 -16.54
N PHE A 228 16.35 11.28 -15.24
CA PHE A 228 16.26 12.54 -14.49
C PHE A 228 17.43 12.66 -13.51
N ASP A 229 17.73 13.88 -13.08
CA ASP A 229 18.79 14.14 -12.11
C ASP A 229 18.35 13.71 -10.70
N ALA A 230 19.15 12.87 -10.05
CA ALA A 230 18.95 12.41 -8.68
C ALA A 230 20.29 12.10 -8.02
N ARG A 231 20.34 12.21 -6.70
CA ARG A 231 21.45 11.67 -5.91
C ARG A 231 21.35 10.15 -5.91
N MET A 232 22.45 9.52 -6.26
CA MET A 232 22.57 8.07 -6.29
C MET A 232 23.26 7.58 -5.03
N LEU A 233 22.67 6.60 -4.34
CA LEU A 233 23.26 5.97 -3.16
C LEU A 233 23.77 4.57 -3.50
N ALA A 234 25.03 4.31 -3.14
CA ALA A 234 25.66 3.00 -3.17
C ALA A 234 25.57 2.31 -1.80
N ASP A 235 25.96 1.04 -1.76
CA ASP A 235 26.04 0.29 -0.50
C ASP A 235 26.97 0.99 0.50
N GLY A 236 26.46 1.19 1.72
CA GLY A 236 27.17 1.82 2.81
C GLY A 236 27.17 3.35 2.79
N ASP A 237 26.59 3.99 1.78
CA ASP A 237 26.41 5.44 1.78
C ASP A 237 25.44 5.88 2.90
N GLU A 238 25.66 7.10 3.38
CA GLU A 238 24.91 7.70 4.48
C GLU A 238 24.19 8.96 4.01
N LEU A 239 22.99 9.17 4.54
CA LEU A 239 22.13 10.31 4.30
C LEU A 239 21.66 10.87 5.64
N ASP A 240 22.15 12.05 5.98
CA ASP A 240 21.75 12.73 7.22
C ASP A 240 20.36 13.38 7.04
N VAL A 241 19.55 13.27 8.08
CA VAL A 241 18.24 13.89 8.21
C VAL A 241 18.19 14.48 9.62
N GLY A 242 18.44 15.77 9.75
CA GLY A 242 18.52 16.45 11.05
C GLY A 242 19.62 15.83 11.92
N ASP A 243 19.22 15.26 13.06
CA ASP A 243 20.14 14.64 14.03
C ASP A 243 20.32 13.12 13.81
N VAL A 244 19.64 12.52 12.83
CA VAL A 244 19.74 11.08 12.52
C VAL A 244 20.33 10.81 11.15
N THR A 245 20.83 9.59 10.95
CA THR A 245 21.44 9.16 9.67
C THR A 245 20.74 7.91 9.16
N LEU A 246 20.29 7.97 7.90
CA LEU A 246 19.87 6.81 7.12
C LEU A 246 21.09 6.19 6.44
N ARG A 247 21.30 4.89 6.62
CA ARG A 247 22.37 4.15 5.95
C ARG A 247 21.81 3.21 4.88
N ALA A 248 22.30 3.39 3.65
CA ALA A 248 21.95 2.57 2.51
C ALA A 248 22.65 1.20 2.57
N HIS A 249 21.90 0.13 2.30
CA HIS A 249 22.41 -1.22 2.15
C HIS A 249 21.82 -1.86 0.92
N ARG A 250 22.64 -2.45 0.06
CA ARG A 250 22.14 -3.14 -1.12
C ARG A 250 21.45 -4.44 -0.71
N ALA A 251 20.29 -4.72 -1.29
CA ALA A 251 19.53 -5.95 -1.03
C ALA A 251 18.87 -6.45 -2.34
N PRO A 252 19.67 -6.84 -3.34
CA PRO A 252 19.15 -7.16 -4.67
C PRO A 252 18.29 -8.42 -4.64
N GLY A 253 17.36 -8.55 -5.59
CA GLY A 253 16.55 -9.76 -5.74
C GLY A 253 15.19 -9.46 -6.34
N HIS A 254 14.38 -8.65 -5.67
CA HIS A 254 13.14 -8.11 -6.26
C HIS A 254 13.47 -7.27 -7.49
N THR A 255 14.44 -6.36 -7.33
CA THR A 255 15.16 -5.72 -8.43
C THR A 255 16.67 -5.77 -8.17
N SER A 256 17.46 -5.59 -9.22
CA SER A 256 18.92 -5.68 -9.20
C SER A 256 19.57 -4.51 -8.45
N GLU A 257 18.89 -3.36 -8.39
CA GLU A 257 19.35 -2.14 -7.72
C GLU A 257 18.77 -1.92 -6.33
N LEU A 258 17.83 -2.77 -5.87
CA LEU A 258 17.12 -2.56 -4.62
C LEU A 258 18.07 -2.25 -3.46
N THR A 259 17.76 -1.17 -2.76
CA THR A 259 18.50 -0.67 -1.60
C THR A 259 17.53 -0.48 -0.43
N VAL A 260 17.91 -1.01 0.73
CA VAL A 260 17.19 -0.86 1.99
C VAL A 260 17.88 0.16 2.87
N PHE A 261 17.13 0.81 3.76
CA PHE A 261 17.66 1.88 4.61
C PHE A 261 17.60 1.50 6.08
N ARG A 262 18.71 1.65 6.79
CA ARG A 262 18.81 1.46 8.24
C ARG A 262 18.71 2.81 8.95
N LEU A 263 17.86 2.87 9.98
CA LEU A 263 17.76 3.96 10.95
C LEU A 263 17.73 3.36 12.35
N ALA A 264 18.82 3.48 13.09
CA ALA A 264 18.98 2.79 14.38
C ALA A 264 18.61 1.29 14.28
N ASP A 265 17.53 0.85 14.91
CA ASP A 265 17.02 -0.53 14.87
C ASP A 265 16.00 -0.78 13.74
N ALA A 266 15.48 0.27 13.09
CA ALA A 266 14.58 0.15 11.96
C ALA A 266 15.32 -0.18 10.64
N LEU A 267 14.69 -1.05 9.84
CA LEU A 267 15.08 -1.39 8.49
C LEU A 267 13.89 -1.11 7.57
N PHE A 268 13.96 -0.02 6.79
CA PHE A 268 13.05 0.24 5.69
C PHE A 268 13.42 -0.70 4.54
N SER A 269 12.74 -1.84 4.47
CA SER A 269 13.17 -2.98 3.66
C SER A 269 12.67 -2.94 2.21
N GLY A 270 11.86 -1.93 1.85
CA GLY A 270 11.21 -1.88 0.53
C GLY A 270 10.61 -3.23 0.17
N ASP A 271 10.91 -3.70 -1.03
CA ASP A 271 10.46 -5.01 -1.53
C ASP A 271 11.47 -6.15 -1.34
N ALA A 272 12.54 -5.95 -0.56
CA ALA A 272 13.46 -7.03 -0.23
C ALA A 272 12.89 -7.98 0.83
N LEU A 273 12.13 -7.47 1.79
CA LEU A 273 11.60 -8.26 2.90
C LEU A 273 10.27 -7.68 3.40
N PHE A 274 9.25 -8.53 3.49
CA PHE A 274 7.96 -8.22 4.09
C PHE A 274 7.79 -8.93 5.44
N VAL A 275 6.76 -8.57 6.21
CA VAL A 275 6.50 -9.20 7.52
C VAL A 275 6.22 -10.70 7.38
N ASP A 276 5.51 -11.07 6.32
CA ASP A 276 5.05 -12.44 6.06
C ASP A 276 5.45 -12.94 4.64
N SER A 277 6.35 -12.23 3.94
CA SER A 277 6.76 -12.58 2.57
C SER A 277 8.05 -11.83 2.18
N PHE A 278 8.35 -11.79 0.88
CA PHE A 278 9.38 -10.96 0.25
C PHE A 278 8.96 -10.64 -1.19
N GLY A 279 9.63 -9.68 -1.83
CA GLY A 279 9.31 -9.26 -3.19
C GLY A 279 9.60 -10.33 -4.23
N ARG A 280 8.75 -10.38 -5.25
CA ARG A 280 8.87 -11.30 -6.39
C ARG A 280 10.10 -11.03 -7.27
N PRO A 281 10.80 -12.06 -7.77
CA PRO A 281 12.01 -11.89 -8.59
C PRO A 281 11.81 -11.89 -10.12
N ASP A 282 10.61 -11.66 -10.67
CA ASP A 282 10.36 -11.87 -12.12
C ASP A 282 10.01 -10.61 -12.94
N LEU A 283 9.83 -9.46 -12.29
CA LEU A 283 9.34 -8.25 -12.97
C LEU A 283 10.43 -7.55 -13.79
N GLU A 284 11.65 -7.42 -13.28
CA GLU A 284 12.73 -6.69 -13.96
C GLU A 284 13.26 -7.42 -15.19
N THR A 285 13.61 -8.71 -15.05
CA THR A 285 14.26 -9.49 -16.11
C THR A 285 13.30 -10.32 -16.96
N GLY A 286 12.01 -10.31 -16.62
CA GLY A 286 11.04 -11.26 -17.17
C GLY A 286 11.26 -12.70 -16.67
N GLY A 287 10.37 -13.61 -17.07
CA GLY A 287 10.37 -15.00 -16.59
C GLY A 287 11.64 -15.81 -16.87
N SER A 288 12.45 -15.43 -17.87
CA SER A 288 13.73 -16.10 -18.16
C SER A 288 14.86 -15.79 -17.18
N GLY A 289 14.80 -14.64 -16.48
CA GLY A 289 15.78 -14.27 -15.45
C GLY A 289 15.27 -14.48 -14.02
N ALA A 290 14.00 -14.91 -13.86
CA ALA A 290 13.37 -15.08 -12.55
C ALA A 290 14.10 -16.07 -11.64
N ARG A 291 14.72 -17.12 -12.22
CA ARG A 291 15.51 -18.09 -11.45
C ARG A 291 16.78 -17.46 -10.86
N ASP A 292 17.53 -16.73 -11.67
CA ASP A 292 18.77 -16.07 -11.22
C ASP A 292 18.47 -15.02 -10.15
N LEU A 293 17.38 -14.27 -10.31
CA LEU A 293 16.91 -13.34 -9.29
C LEU A 293 16.38 -14.06 -8.04
N ALA A 294 15.72 -15.22 -8.15
CA ALA A 294 15.32 -16.02 -6.99
C ALA A 294 16.54 -16.54 -6.21
N GLU A 295 17.61 -16.97 -6.89
CA GLU A 295 18.89 -17.30 -6.25
C GLU A 295 19.49 -16.08 -5.53
N THR A 296 19.38 -14.90 -6.14
CA THR A 296 19.83 -13.63 -5.54
C THR A 296 18.99 -13.25 -4.32
N VAL A 297 17.66 -13.44 -4.35
CA VAL A 297 16.77 -13.25 -3.19
C VAL A 297 17.21 -14.17 -2.06
N TYR A 298 17.51 -15.44 -2.34
CA TYR A 298 18.00 -16.37 -1.32
C TYR A 298 19.26 -15.84 -0.65
N ASP A 299 20.26 -15.41 -1.44
CA ASP A 299 21.51 -14.85 -0.91
C ASP A 299 21.25 -13.61 -0.04
N THR A 300 20.50 -12.65 -0.55
CA THR A 300 20.15 -11.42 0.17
C THR A 300 19.43 -11.72 1.49
N LEU A 301 18.51 -12.69 1.50
CA LEU A 301 17.79 -13.06 2.72
C LEU A 301 18.71 -13.75 3.72
N THR A 302 19.46 -14.78 3.30
CA THR A 302 20.21 -15.63 4.24
C THR A 302 21.54 -15.02 4.68
N ASP A 303 22.25 -14.37 3.77
CA ASP A 303 23.62 -13.91 4.00
C ASP A 303 23.66 -12.49 4.55
N ASP A 304 22.68 -11.65 4.18
CA ASP A 304 22.63 -10.24 4.56
C ASP A 304 21.53 -9.95 5.59
N LEU A 305 20.24 -10.06 5.20
CA LEU A 305 19.14 -9.55 6.02
C LEU A 305 18.90 -10.37 7.28
N PHE A 306 18.96 -11.70 7.22
CA PHE A 306 18.76 -12.56 8.40
C PHE A 306 19.97 -12.61 9.34
N GLY A 307 21.11 -12.05 8.91
CA GLY A 307 22.29 -11.82 9.72
C GLY A 307 22.19 -10.59 10.63
N LEU A 308 21.19 -9.73 10.43
CA LEU A 308 20.93 -8.57 11.30
C LEU A 308 20.45 -9.00 12.69
N PRO A 309 20.57 -8.12 13.72
CA PRO A 309 20.08 -8.43 15.06
C PRO A 309 18.59 -8.76 15.08
N ASP A 310 18.19 -9.72 15.91
CA ASP A 310 16.81 -10.17 16.12
C ASP A 310 15.82 -9.05 16.42
N GLU A 311 16.30 -8.02 17.13
CA GLU A 311 15.53 -6.82 17.51
C GLU A 311 15.38 -5.81 16.36
N THR A 312 15.95 -6.05 15.18
CA THR A 312 15.74 -5.18 14.02
C THR A 312 14.24 -5.10 13.70
N LEU A 313 13.70 -3.88 13.63
CA LEU A 313 12.33 -3.64 13.21
C LEU A 313 12.28 -3.61 11.68
N VAL A 314 11.67 -4.63 11.08
CA VAL A 314 11.43 -4.68 9.63
C VAL A 314 10.21 -3.83 9.29
N ALA A 315 10.42 -2.81 8.48
CA ALA A 315 9.43 -1.86 7.99
C ALA A 315 9.34 -1.97 6.45
N PRO A 316 8.39 -2.77 5.91
CA PRO A 316 8.35 -3.15 4.50
C PRO A 316 7.80 -2.07 3.55
N GLY A 317 8.03 -2.22 2.25
CA GLY A 317 7.40 -1.41 1.20
C GLY A 317 5.95 -1.85 0.88
N HIS A 318 5.62 -3.12 1.13
CA HIS A 318 4.28 -3.66 0.86
C HIS A 318 3.79 -4.65 1.93
N ARG A 319 2.48 -4.89 1.92
CA ARG A 319 1.84 -6.01 2.60
C ARG A 319 0.91 -6.79 1.69
N ARG A 320 0.64 -8.03 2.06
CA ARG A 320 -0.49 -8.79 1.49
C ARG A 320 -1.82 -8.18 1.98
N PRO A 321 -2.93 -8.36 1.23
CA PRO A 321 -4.23 -7.86 1.64
C PRO A 321 -4.73 -8.41 2.99
N ASP A 322 -4.37 -9.66 3.30
CA ASP A 322 -4.72 -10.39 4.53
C ASP A 322 -3.70 -10.21 5.67
N ALA A 323 -2.67 -9.40 5.47
CA ALA A 323 -1.69 -9.13 6.52
C ALA A 323 -2.36 -8.46 7.73
N ASN A 324 -1.90 -8.85 8.92
CA ASN A 324 -2.42 -8.33 10.18
C ASN A 324 -1.55 -7.20 10.74
N PRO A 325 -2.14 -6.09 11.20
CA PRO A 325 -1.39 -5.01 11.84
C PRO A 325 -0.81 -5.48 13.18
N ASN A 326 0.27 -4.84 13.61
CA ASN A 326 0.90 -5.09 14.89
C ASN A 326 0.39 -4.11 15.95
N SER A 327 -0.46 -4.59 16.86
CA SER A 327 -1.05 -3.78 17.93
C SER A 327 -0.03 -3.18 18.91
N GLU A 328 1.17 -3.77 19.03
CA GLU A 328 2.25 -3.22 19.87
C GLU A 328 2.98 -2.04 19.19
N LEU A 329 2.72 -1.82 17.89
CA LEU A 329 3.34 -0.80 17.06
C LEU A 329 2.29 0.20 16.53
N ASN A 330 1.31 0.55 17.37
CA ASN A 330 0.22 1.46 16.99
C ASN A 330 -0.55 1.00 15.74
N ASP A 331 -0.77 -0.31 15.61
CA ASP A 331 -1.40 -0.95 14.44
C ASP A 331 -0.66 -0.70 13.12
N ALA A 332 0.65 -0.46 13.17
CA ALA A 332 1.51 -0.45 11.99
C ALA A 332 1.82 -1.88 11.49
N TYR A 333 2.19 -1.98 10.23
CA TYR A 333 2.59 -3.23 9.58
C TYR A 333 4.11 -3.35 9.61
N ALA A 334 4.64 -3.74 10.77
CA ALA A 334 6.05 -3.98 11.00
C ALA A 334 6.24 -5.08 12.04
N ALA A 335 7.41 -5.72 12.05
CA ALA A 335 7.71 -6.78 12.99
C ALA A 335 9.20 -6.86 13.29
N ARG A 336 9.55 -7.43 14.45
CA ARG A 336 10.94 -7.76 14.77
C ARG A 336 11.43 -8.87 13.83
N LEU A 337 12.68 -8.79 13.41
CA LEU A 337 13.28 -9.72 12.47
C LEU A 337 13.20 -11.17 12.95
N VAL A 338 13.31 -11.41 14.27
CA VAL A 338 13.09 -12.76 14.83
C VAL A 338 11.72 -13.32 14.46
N THR A 339 10.66 -12.51 14.59
CA THR A 339 9.29 -12.90 14.20
C THR A 339 9.17 -13.09 12.71
N VAL A 340 9.77 -12.21 11.90
CA VAL A 340 9.75 -12.34 10.42
C VAL A 340 10.40 -13.66 9.98
N ARG A 341 11.57 -14.02 10.54
CA ARG A 341 12.25 -15.30 10.24
C ARG A 341 11.41 -16.51 10.64
N GLU A 342 10.76 -16.47 11.80
CA GLU A 342 9.88 -17.54 12.28
C GLU A 342 8.67 -17.73 11.35
N ARG A 343 8.08 -16.64 10.86
CA ARG A 343 6.93 -16.69 9.95
C ARG A 343 7.30 -17.18 8.55
N LEU A 344 8.41 -16.71 8.00
CA LEU A 344 8.85 -17.07 6.65
C LEU A 344 9.29 -18.53 6.53
N GLY A 345 9.95 -19.09 7.54
CA GLY A 345 10.33 -20.51 7.57
C GLY A 345 11.02 -20.98 6.29
N LEU A 346 12.05 -20.26 5.83
CA LEU A 346 12.72 -20.54 4.56
C LEU A 346 13.35 -21.95 4.55
N PRO A 347 13.33 -22.67 3.41
CA PRO A 347 14.11 -23.89 3.24
C PRO A 347 15.60 -23.61 3.42
N ASP A 348 16.30 -24.50 4.12
CA ASP A 348 17.78 -24.46 4.19
C ASP A 348 18.44 -24.82 2.85
N ASP A 349 17.69 -25.44 1.93
CA ASP A 349 18.16 -25.82 0.60
C ASP A 349 17.78 -24.77 -0.43
N ARG A 350 18.78 -24.19 -1.08
CA ARG A 350 18.62 -23.14 -2.09
C ARG A 350 17.72 -23.57 -3.25
N GLU A 351 17.90 -24.78 -3.77
CA GLU A 351 17.11 -25.23 -4.92
C GLU A 351 15.64 -25.38 -4.53
N ALA A 352 15.35 -25.96 -3.36
CA ALA A 352 14.00 -26.04 -2.84
C ALA A 352 13.36 -24.66 -2.60
N PHE A 353 14.13 -23.66 -2.19
CA PHE A 353 13.66 -22.28 -2.10
C PHE A 353 13.31 -21.71 -3.48
N VAL A 354 14.21 -21.84 -4.45
CA VAL A 354 14.02 -21.33 -5.81
C VAL A 354 12.80 -21.98 -6.48
N GLU A 355 12.65 -23.30 -6.38
CA GLU A 355 11.48 -24.02 -6.90
C GLU A 355 10.18 -23.48 -6.27
N ARG A 356 10.14 -23.33 -4.94
CA ARG A 356 8.98 -22.77 -4.23
C ARG A 356 8.64 -21.38 -4.75
N VAL A 357 9.62 -20.48 -4.84
CA VAL A 357 9.38 -19.10 -5.27
C VAL A 357 8.81 -19.05 -6.69
N LEU A 358 9.34 -19.86 -7.60
CA LEU A 358 8.89 -19.89 -9.00
C LEU A 358 7.49 -20.49 -9.16
N ASP A 359 7.11 -21.46 -8.32
CA ASP A 359 5.79 -22.08 -8.34
C ASP A 359 4.70 -21.18 -7.73
N SER A 360 5.06 -20.31 -6.78
CA SER A 360 4.12 -19.42 -6.06
C SER A 360 4.07 -17.98 -6.60
N LEU A 361 4.56 -17.71 -7.83
CA LEU A 361 4.53 -16.37 -8.43
C LEU A 361 3.10 -15.92 -8.79
N PRO A 362 2.62 -14.77 -8.27
CA PRO A 362 1.33 -14.24 -8.66
C PRO A 362 1.35 -13.68 -10.10
N PRO A 363 0.17 -13.43 -10.70
CA PRO A 363 0.06 -12.66 -11.93
C PRO A 363 0.83 -11.33 -11.83
N ARG A 364 1.43 -10.90 -12.94
CA ARG A 364 2.16 -9.61 -12.99
C ARG A 364 1.19 -8.45 -12.78
N PRO A 365 1.62 -7.33 -12.17
CA PRO A 365 0.81 -6.12 -12.12
C PRO A 365 0.40 -5.71 -13.54
N ALA A 366 -0.83 -5.26 -13.75
CA ALA A 366 -1.35 -5.00 -15.10
C ALA A 366 -0.59 -3.88 -15.84
N ASN A 367 -0.09 -2.90 -15.08
CA ASN A 367 0.43 -1.65 -15.63
C ASN A 367 1.96 -1.47 -15.50
N TYR A 368 2.70 -2.52 -15.11
CA TYR A 368 4.15 -2.41 -14.87
C TYR A 368 4.94 -1.89 -16.08
N GLU A 369 4.50 -2.22 -17.30
CA GLU A 369 5.14 -1.78 -18.55
C GLU A 369 5.04 -0.26 -18.79
N ALA A 370 4.04 0.40 -18.18
CA ALA A 370 3.89 1.85 -18.21
C ALA A 370 4.55 2.51 -16.99
N ILE A 371 4.46 1.87 -15.82
CA ILE A 371 4.95 2.41 -14.55
C ILE A 371 6.48 2.49 -14.54
N VAL A 372 7.18 1.42 -14.93
CA VAL A 372 8.66 1.38 -14.86
C VAL A 372 9.32 2.47 -15.73
N PRO A 373 8.95 2.68 -17.00
CA PRO A 373 9.49 3.79 -17.79
C PRO A 373 9.18 5.17 -17.21
N ALA A 374 8.01 5.36 -16.60
CA ALA A 374 7.62 6.61 -15.95
C ALA A 374 8.46 6.89 -14.69
N ASN A 375 8.67 5.87 -13.85
CA ASN A 375 9.51 5.96 -12.65
C ASN A 375 10.99 6.16 -13.01
N LEU A 376 11.44 5.66 -14.16
CA LEU A 376 12.77 5.99 -14.71
C LEU A 376 12.85 7.39 -15.33
N GLY A 377 11.74 8.14 -15.40
CA GLY A 377 11.68 9.46 -16.02
C GLY A 377 11.75 9.47 -17.56
N ARG A 378 11.64 8.30 -18.19
CA ARG A 378 11.68 8.15 -19.65
C ARG A 378 10.36 8.53 -20.31
N GLU A 379 9.27 8.35 -19.56
CA GLU A 379 7.92 8.68 -19.99
C GLU A 379 7.25 9.59 -18.96
N SER A 380 6.30 10.39 -19.43
CA SER A 380 5.47 11.24 -18.58
C SER A 380 4.03 10.76 -18.65
N ILE A 381 3.45 10.50 -17.50
CA ILE A 381 2.03 10.15 -17.36
C ILE A 381 1.33 11.38 -16.77
N ASP A 382 0.31 11.90 -17.46
CA ASP A 382 -0.50 13.00 -16.92
C ASP A 382 -1.33 12.56 -15.70
N ASP A 383 -1.81 13.52 -14.91
CA ASP A 383 -2.44 13.20 -13.62
C ASP A 383 -3.74 12.38 -13.77
N ALA A 384 -4.46 12.53 -14.88
CA ALA A 384 -5.67 11.75 -15.14
C ALA A 384 -5.33 10.29 -15.43
N ALA A 385 -4.31 10.06 -16.27
CA ALA A 385 -3.81 8.71 -16.56
C ALA A 385 -3.10 8.08 -15.37
N ALA A 386 -2.43 8.87 -14.53
CA ALA A 386 -1.72 8.39 -13.34
C ALA A 386 -2.69 7.70 -12.37
N PHE A 387 -3.81 8.35 -12.07
CA PHE A 387 -4.81 7.78 -11.18
C PHE A 387 -5.34 6.45 -11.72
N GLU A 388 -5.73 6.38 -13.00
CA GLU A 388 -6.22 5.15 -13.63
C GLU A 388 -5.19 4.01 -13.64
N ILE A 389 -3.91 4.34 -13.84
CA ILE A 389 -2.81 3.35 -13.82
C ILE A 389 -2.56 2.80 -12.42
N GLU A 390 -2.83 3.60 -11.39
CA GLU A 390 -2.68 3.26 -9.97
C GLU A 390 -3.97 2.73 -9.33
N LEU A 391 -5.05 2.55 -10.11
CA LEU A 391 -6.25 1.81 -9.71
C LEU A 391 -6.01 0.30 -9.91
N GLY A 392 -5.87 -0.44 -8.80
CA GLY A 392 -5.65 -1.88 -8.87
C GLY A 392 -4.93 -2.44 -7.63
N PRO A 393 -4.85 -3.78 -7.48
CA PRO A 393 -4.03 -4.41 -6.46
C PRO A 393 -2.56 -4.39 -6.88
N ASN A 394 -1.67 -4.18 -5.91
CA ASN A 394 -0.23 -4.24 -6.15
C ASN A 394 0.29 -5.63 -5.74
N ASN A 395 0.54 -6.48 -6.73
CA ASN A 395 0.94 -7.88 -6.54
C ASN A 395 2.47 -8.03 -6.51
N CYS A 396 3.12 -7.42 -5.52
CA CYS A 396 4.58 -7.47 -5.34
C CYS A 396 5.06 -8.63 -4.45
N ALA A 397 4.22 -9.15 -3.55
CA ALA A 397 4.56 -10.26 -2.65
C ALA A 397 4.45 -11.64 -3.33
N VAL A 398 5.36 -12.56 -2.98
CA VAL A 398 5.26 -13.99 -3.34
C VAL A 398 4.18 -14.65 -2.48
N GLY A 399 3.38 -15.54 -3.09
CA GLY A 399 2.32 -16.29 -2.40
C GLY A 399 2.86 -17.36 -1.45
N ASP A 400 2.03 -17.80 -0.50
CA ASP A 400 2.29 -19.02 0.28
C ASP A 400 1.38 -20.11 -0.28
N ASP A 401 1.94 -21.28 -0.61
CA ASP A 401 1.16 -22.48 -0.92
C ASP A 401 0.63 -23.19 0.35
#